data_AF-A0A821JJE2-F1
#
_entry.id   AF-A0A821JJE2-F1
#
_cell.length_a   1.000
_cell.length_b   1.000
_cell.length_c   1.000
_cell.angle_alpha   90.00
_cell.angle_beta   90.00
_cell.angle_gamma   90.00
#
_symmetry.space_group_name_H-M   'P 1'
#
loop_
_entity.id
_entity.type
_entity.pdbx_description
1 polymer ?
#
loop_
_entity_poly.entity_id
_entity_poly.type
_entity_poly.pdbx_seq_one_letter_code
_entity_poly.pdbx_strand_id
1 'polypeptide(L)'
;EIVYADADADIVQRVDDETKIYQVERRLNQTIQKWNNNCGGVDFVDYSTVLHTFSHWTYHQTAGRIMLVDLQGVKSATDNKYLLTDPAIHFDDIRRYREA
;
A
#
# COMPACT_ATOMS: atom_id res chain seq x y z
N GLU A 1 15.92 -2.48 -9.10
CA GLU A 1 17.01 -1.94 -8.25
C GLU A 1 16.47 -0.67 -7.61
N ILE A 2 16.37 -0.61 -6.28
CA ILE A 2 15.98 0.61 -5.58
C ILE A 2 17.20 1.52 -5.59
N VAL A 3 17.07 2.70 -6.19
CA VAL A 3 18.14 3.69 -6.27
C VAL A 3 17.81 4.81 -5.30
N TYR A 4 18.66 4.98 -4.28
CA TYR A 4 18.52 6.01 -3.25
C TYR A 4 18.85 7.38 -3.86
N ALA A 5 17.85 8.28 -3.92
CA ALA A 5 18.01 9.64 -4.41
C ALA A 5 18.03 10.60 -3.21
N ASP A 6 19.19 10.67 -2.56
CA ASP A 6 19.44 11.51 -1.39
C ASP A 6 18.63 11.13 -0.12
N ALA A 7 19.12 11.57 1.05
CA ALA A 7 18.85 10.97 2.36
C ALA A 7 17.38 10.88 2.84
N ASP A 8 16.42 11.49 2.14
CA ASP A 8 15.03 11.68 2.61
C ASP A 8 13.95 11.02 1.71
N ALA A 9 14.31 10.42 0.59
CA ALA A 9 13.35 9.84 -0.36
C ALA A 9 13.75 8.43 -0.82
N ASP A 10 12.86 7.47 -0.61
CA ASP A 10 13.08 6.06 -0.98
C ASP A 10 11.77 5.40 -1.39
N ILE A 11 11.68 5.08 -2.68
CA ILE A 11 11.14 3.86 -3.32
C ILE A 11 11.00 4.19 -4.81
N VAL A 12 11.54 3.31 -5.67
CA VAL A 12 11.66 3.53 -7.12
C VAL A 12 10.92 2.43 -7.88
N GLN A 13 9.78 2.74 -8.51
CA GLN A 13 9.10 1.85 -9.46
C GLN A 13 9.39 2.28 -10.91
N ARG A 14 9.68 1.33 -11.79
CA ARG A 14 10.08 1.50 -13.22
C ARG A 14 8.84 1.69 -14.10
N VAL A 15 8.84 2.68 -14.99
CA VAL A 15 7.68 2.96 -15.87
C VAL A 15 7.97 2.86 -17.40
N ASP A 16 9.19 3.08 -17.94
CA ASP A 16 9.55 2.70 -19.34
C ASP A 16 11.07 2.56 -19.61
N ASP A 17 11.43 2.03 -20.80
CA ASP A 17 12.79 1.63 -21.23
C ASP A 17 13.59 2.69 -22.04
N GLU A 18 12.97 3.72 -22.60
CA GLU A 18 13.64 4.82 -23.34
C GLU A 18 13.83 6.07 -22.47
N THR A 19 12.92 6.33 -21.54
CA THR A 19 13.00 7.37 -20.51
C THR A 19 12.75 6.73 -19.14
N LYS A 20 13.76 6.74 -18.25
CA LYS A 20 13.59 6.19 -16.90
C LYS A 20 12.75 7.16 -16.05
N ILE A 21 11.46 6.88 -15.95
CA ILE A 21 10.55 7.55 -15.02
C ILE A 21 10.52 6.75 -13.72
N TYR A 22 10.64 7.46 -12.61
CA TYR A 22 10.68 6.91 -11.27
C TYR A 22 9.57 7.52 -10.41
N GLN A 23 8.83 6.67 -9.72
CA GLN A 23 8.03 7.11 -8.57
C GLN A 23 8.97 7.36 -7.39
N VAL A 24 8.64 8.32 -6.52
CA VAL A 24 9.45 8.68 -5.35
C VAL A 24 8.50 9.01 -4.21
N GLU A 25 8.76 8.47 -3.03
CA GLU A 25 8.00 8.74 -1.81
C GLU A 25 8.92 8.97 -0.60
N ARG A 26 8.32 9.41 0.51
CA ARG A 26 9.08 9.62 1.75
C ARG A 26 9.49 8.28 2.34
N ARG A 27 10.77 8.16 2.69
CA ARG A 27 11.29 6.96 3.36
C ARG A 27 10.57 6.67 4.67
N LEU A 28 10.15 5.42 4.84
CA LEU A 28 9.69 4.89 6.13
C LEU A 28 10.89 4.33 6.91
N ASN A 29 11.28 4.99 8.00
CA ASN A 29 12.49 4.67 8.77
C ASN A 29 12.30 3.52 9.78
N GLN A 30 11.34 2.62 9.56
CA GLN A 30 11.04 1.50 10.44
C GLN A 30 10.76 0.25 9.62
N THR A 31 10.75 -0.92 10.27
CA THR A 31 10.39 -2.18 9.62
C THR A 31 8.99 -2.10 9.05
N ILE A 32 8.87 -2.28 7.74
CA ILE A 32 7.59 -2.35 7.06
C ILE A 32 6.90 -3.65 7.43
N GLN A 33 5.63 -3.55 7.75
CA GLN A 33 4.74 -4.66 8.03
C GLN A 33 3.59 -4.70 7.03
N LYS A 34 3.12 -5.90 6.71
CA LYS A 34 2.00 -6.14 5.81
C LYS A 34 0.86 -6.79 6.59
N TRP A 35 -0.25 -6.07 6.77
CA TRP A 35 -1.38 -6.52 7.60
C TRP A 35 -2.39 -7.37 6.81
N ASN A 36 -2.54 -7.10 5.52
CA ASN A 36 -3.25 -7.97 4.59
C ASN A 36 -2.56 -7.95 3.22
N ASN A 37 -2.88 -8.92 2.37
CA ASN A 37 -2.45 -8.91 0.98
C ASN A 37 -3.63 -8.74 0.02
N ASN A 38 -3.32 -8.59 -1.26
CA ASN A 38 -4.29 -8.49 -2.35
C ASN A 38 -4.95 -9.83 -2.78
N CYS A 39 -4.85 -10.88 -1.97
CA CYS A 39 -5.39 -12.21 -2.27
C CYS A 39 -5.97 -12.92 -1.02
N GLY A 40 -6.45 -12.14 -0.05
CA GLY A 40 -7.16 -12.66 1.13
C GLY A 40 -6.27 -13.12 2.30
N GLY A 41 -4.95 -12.96 2.19
CA GLY A 41 -4.00 -13.18 3.28
C GLY A 41 -4.13 -12.12 4.38
N VAL A 42 -3.97 -12.54 5.63
CA VAL A 42 -4.11 -11.73 6.84
C VAL A 42 -2.96 -12.04 7.78
N ASP A 43 -2.34 -10.99 8.34
CA ASP A 43 -1.39 -11.14 9.45
C ASP A 43 -2.17 -11.33 10.76
N PHE A 44 -2.16 -12.57 11.26
CA PHE A 44 -2.78 -12.90 12.54
C PHE A 44 -1.86 -12.71 13.73
N VAL A 45 -0.56 -12.48 13.52
CA VAL A 45 0.43 -12.29 14.60
C VAL A 45 0.35 -10.87 15.13
N ASP A 46 0.37 -9.87 14.27
CA ASP A 46 0.10 -8.47 14.65
C ASP A 46 -1.12 -7.94 13.89
N TYR A 47 -2.27 -8.51 14.29
CA TYR A 47 -3.57 -8.22 13.70
C TYR A 47 -4.04 -6.79 14.02
N SER A 48 -4.50 -6.07 12.98
CA SER A 48 -5.01 -4.71 13.11
C SER A 48 -6.48 -4.63 12.74
N THR A 49 -7.37 -4.63 13.74
CA THR A 49 -8.82 -4.48 13.53
C THR A 49 -9.15 -3.22 12.74
N VAL A 50 -8.42 -2.13 12.96
CA VAL A 50 -8.63 -0.86 12.25
C VAL A 50 -8.35 -1.02 10.75
N LEU A 51 -7.25 -1.66 10.36
CA LEU A 51 -6.89 -1.82 8.95
C LEU A 51 -7.82 -2.81 8.22
N HIS A 52 -8.20 -3.91 8.86
CA HIS A 52 -9.18 -4.83 8.26
C HIS A 52 -10.57 -4.19 8.14
N THR A 53 -10.98 -3.41 9.15
CA THR A 53 -12.22 -2.64 9.07
C THR A 53 -12.14 -1.56 8.01
N PHE A 54 -10.98 -0.94 7.79
CA PHE A 54 -10.76 0.04 6.73
C PHE A 54 -10.95 -0.60 5.34
N SER A 55 -10.33 -1.75 5.07
CA SER A 55 -10.57 -2.50 3.82
C SER A 55 -12.06 -2.79 3.62
N HIS A 56 -12.74 -3.32 4.64
CA HIS A 56 -14.18 -3.60 4.57
C HIS A 56 -15.02 -2.32 4.37
N TRP A 57 -14.69 -1.25 5.07
CA TRP A 57 -15.37 0.04 4.97
C TRP A 57 -15.22 0.64 3.58
N THR A 58 -14.05 0.56 2.93
CA THR A 58 -13.86 1.07 1.55
C THR A 58 -14.77 0.36 0.56
N TYR A 59 -14.92 -0.96 0.70
CA TYR A 59 -15.86 -1.76 -0.10
C TYR A 59 -17.31 -1.36 0.16
N HIS A 60 -17.70 -1.26 1.43
CA HIS A 60 -19.06 -0.85 1.79
C HIS A 60 -19.39 0.58 1.31
N GLN A 61 -18.49 1.54 1.58
CA GLN A 61 -18.66 2.96 1.25
C GLN A 61 -18.76 3.21 -0.26
N THR A 62 -18.12 2.36 -1.05
CA THR A 62 -18.17 2.43 -2.51
C THR A 62 -19.24 1.52 -3.13
N ALA A 63 -20.18 1.02 -2.32
CA ALA A 63 -21.25 0.12 -2.75
C ALA A 63 -20.74 -1.12 -3.50
N GLY A 64 -19.63 -1.68 -3.01
CA GLY A 64 -19.01 -2.89 -3.53
C GLY A 64 -18.07 -2.69 -4.73
N ARG A 65 -17.74 -1.45 -5.09
CA ARG A 65 -16.97 -1.17 -6.31
C ARG A 65 -15.46 -1.21 -6.11
N ILE A 66 -14.97 -0.71 -4.97
CA ILE A 66 -13.53 -0.60 -4.66
C ILE A 66 -13.25 -1.30 -3.34
N MET A 67 -12.20 -2.10 -3.27
CA MET A 67 -11.62 -2.53 -1.98
C MET A 67 -10.14 -2.18 -1.95
N LEU A 68 -9.74 -1.38 -0.96
CA LEU A 68 -8.34 -1.16 -0.66
C LEU A 68 -7.80 -2.33 0.16
N VAL A 69 -6.75 -2.95 -0.36
CA VAL A 69 -6.04 -4.10 0.23
C VAL A 69 -4.54 -3.89 0.05
N ASP A 70 -3.75 -4.92 0.35
CA ASP A 70 -2.29 -4.81 0.41
C ASP A 70 -1.84 -3.73 1.39
N LEU A 71 -2.56 -3.61 2.52
CA LEU A 71 -2.28 -2.60 3.52
C LEU A 71 -0.97 -2.96 4.20
N GLN A 72 0.07 -2.21 3.84
CA GLN A 72 1.43 -2.36 4.35
C GLN A 72 2.06 -1.00 4.64
N GLY A 73 3.04 -0.98 5.54
CA GLY A 73 3.69 0.24 5.97
C GLY A 73 4.19 0.15 7.41
N VAL A 74 4.15 1.25 8.14
CA VAL A 74 4.64 1.34 9.52
C VAL A 74 3.56 1.81 10.48
N LYS A 75 3.50 1.18 11.65
CA LYS A 75 2.66 1.63 12.76
C LYS A 75 3.52 2.46 13.70
N SER A 76 3.16 3.73 13.86
CA SER A 76 3.88 4.62 14.75
C SER A 76 3.61 4.24 16.22
N ALA A 77 4.69 4.07 16.97
CA ALA A 77 4.64 3.70 18.39
C ALA A 77 4.18 4.84 19.30
N THR A 78 4.26 6.10 18.84
CA THR A 78 4.06 7.28 19.70
C THR A 78 2.72 7.97 19.50
N ASP A 79 2.07 7.82 18.34
CA ASP A 79 0.88 8.59 17.99
C ASP A 79 -0.32 7.76 17.47
N ASN A 80 -0.26 6.43 17.59
CA ASN A 80 -1.33 5.51 17.17
C ASN A 80 -1.75 5.71 15.70
N LYS A 81 -0.81 6.08 14.82
CA LYS A 81 -1.06 6.26 13.38
C LYS A 81 -0.44 5.12 12.57
N TYR A 82 -1.03 4.90 11.40
CA TYR A 82 -0.48 4.06 10.35
C TYR A 82 0.01 4.96 9.22
N LEU A 83 1.26 4.77 8.80
CA LEU A 83 1.78 5.32 7.55
C LEU A 83 1.85 4.16 6.57
N LEU A 84 0.94 4.16 5.60
CA LEU A 84 0.80 3.10 4.62
C LEU A 84 1.46 3.48 3.29
N THR A 85 1.94 2.48 2.57
CA THR A 85 2.55 2.63 1.24
C THR A 85 2.13 1.47 0.34
N ASP A 86 2.21 1.68 -0.98
CA ASP A 86 1.99 0.70 -2.05
C ASP A 86 0.72 -0.17 -1.84
N PRO A 87 -0.48 0.44 -1.68
CA PRO A 87 -1.72 -0.32 -1.55
C PRO A 87 -2.17 -0.89 -2.90
N ALA A 88 -2.94 -1.96 -2.87
CA ALA A 88 -3.65 -2.45 -4.05
C ALA A 88 -5.14 -2.08 -3.99
N ILE A 89 -5.71 -1.84 -5.18
CA ILE A 89 -7.14 -1.57 -5.36
C ILE A 89 -7.75 -2.74 -6.13
N HIS A 90 -8.65 -3.48 -5.51
CA HIS A 90 -9.60 -4.29 -6.27
C HIS A 90 -10.71 -3.39 -6.79
N PHE A 91 -11.06 -3.56 -8.06
CA PHE A 91 -12.11 -2.79 -8.71
C PHE A 91 -13.03 -3.69 -9.52
N ASP A 92 -14.31 -3.37 -9.52
CA ASP A 92 -15.34 -4.13 -10.26
C ASP A 92 -15.22 -4.00 -11.79
N ASP A 93 -14.56 -2.95 -12.27
CA ASP A 93 -14.27 -2.75 -13.69
C ASP A 93 -12.83 -3.13 -14.03
N ILE A 94 -12.70 -4.23 -14.77
CA ILE A 94 -11.44 -4.78 -15.25
C ILE A 94 -10.64 -3.84 -16.16
N ARG A 95 -11.16 -2.69 -16.60
CA ARG A 95 -10.51 -1.77 -17.55
C ARG A 95 -9.84 -0.56 -16.91
N ARG A 96 -10.10 -0.27 -15.63
CA ARG A 96 -9.74 1.02 -15.03
C ARG A 96 -8.42 1.02 -14.28
N TYR A 97 -8.15 -0.02 -13.51
CA TYR A 97 -6.93 -0.17 -12.72
C TYR A 97 -6.30 -1.50 -13.10
N ARG A 98 -5.29 -1.46 -13.96
CA ARG A 98 -4.52 -2.63 -14.40
C ARG A 98 -3.07 -2.44 -14.00
N GLU A 99 -2.43 -3.52 -13.60
CA GLU A 99 -0.97 -3.60 -13.61
C GLU A 99 -0.52 -3.44 -15.08
N ALA A 100 0.41 -2.53 -15.32
CA ALA A 100 0.98 -2.25 -16.64
C ALA A 100 2.10 -3.24 -16.95
#